data_AF-A0A8T4AVM6-F1
#
_entry.id   AF-A0A8T4AVM6-F1
#
_cell.length_a   1.000
_cell.length_b   1.000
_cell.length_c   1.000
_cell.angle_alpha   90.00
_cell.angle_beta   90.00
_cell.angle_gamma   90.00
#
_symmetry.space_group_name_H-M   'P 1'
#
loop_
_entity.id
_entity.type
_entity.pdbx_description
1 polymer ?
#
loop_
_entity_poly.entity_id
_entity_poly.type
_entity_poly.pdbx_seq_one_letter_code
_entity_poly.pdbx_strand_id
1 'polypeptide(L)'
;MKIVLWIMGILVAALAVIALQIGTMNYYGGAQEETGVLIVDAKSVVRIFIEQRGVHLDEDQMSDAIKAFDRLVMEEAESIYQGTGRAIINANHILAGGIDISEQFAERVIARWDAEQ
;
A
#
# COMPACT_ATOMS: atom_id res chain seq x y z
N MET A 1 -10.34 59.23 -2.91
CA MET A 1 -11.23 58.20 -3.51
C MET A 1 -10.49 57.26 -4.45
N LYS A 2 -9.80 57.76 -5.50
CA LYS A 2 -9.04 56.89 -6.45
C LYS A 2 -7.97 56.03 -5.79
N ILE A 3 -7.14 56.59 -4.89
CA ILE A 3 -6.05 55.86 -4.22
C ILE A 3 -6.58 54.71 -3.34
N VAL A 4 -7.70 54.93 -2.64
CA VAL A 4 -8.35 53.91 -1.81
C VAL A 4 -8.86 52.74 -2.65
N LEU A 5 -9.40 53.03 -3.85
CA LEU A 5 -9.83 52.00 -4.80
C LEU A 5 -8.65 51.17 -5.33
N TRP A 6 -7.49 51.81 -5.59
CA TRP A 6 -6.27 51.10 -5.98
C TRP A 6 -5.74 50.17 -4.89
N ILE A 7 -5.73 50.64 -3.64
CA ILE A 7 -5.30 49.83 -2.49
C ILE A 7 -6.24 48.63 -2.28
N MET A 8 -7.56 48.84 -2.36
CA MET A 8 -8.55 47.76 -2.30
C MET A 8 -8.38 46.75 -3.44
N GLY A 9 -8.11 47.22 -4.66
CA GLY A 9 -7.89 46.34 -5.81
C GLY A 9 -6.66 45.43 -5.64
N ILE A 10 -5.56 46.00 -5.14
CA ILE A 10 -4.32 45.24 -4.86
C ILE A 10 -4.55 44.20 -3.75
N LEU A 11 -5.28 44.57 -2.69
CA LEU A 11 -5.60 43.67 -1.60
C LEU A 11 -6.44 42.47 -2.07
N VAL A 12 -7.46 42.73 -2.89
CA VAL A 12 -8.33 41.67 -3.45
C VAL A 12 -7.53 40.76 -4.38
N ALA A 13 -6.64 41.31 -5.21
CA ALA A 13 -5.79 40.51 -6.09
C ALA A 13 -4.82 39.62 -5.29
N ALA A 14 -4.21 40.14 -4.23
CA ALA A 14 -3.34 39.36 -3.35
C ALA A 14 -4.10 38.21 -2.67
N LEU A 15 -5.30 38.48 -2.17
CA LEU A 15 -6.16 37.46 -1.56
C LEU A 15 -6.58 36.39 -2.57
N ALA A 16 -6.88 36.77 -3.82
CA ALA A 16 -7.21 35.82 -4.89
C ALA A 16 -6.03 34.89 -5.22
N VAL A 17 -4.80 35.42 -5.24
CA VAL A 17 -3.59 34.62 -5.46
C VAL A 17 -3.35 33.66 -4.29
N ILE A 18 -3.51 34.11 -3.04
CA ILE A 18 -3.38 33.25 -1.86
C ILE A 18 -4.45 32.14 -1.88
N ALA A 19 -5.70 32.47 -2.17
CA ALA A 19 -6.79 31.51 -2.27
C ALA A 19 -6.54 30.49 -3.39
N LEU A 20 -6.01 30.93 -4.53
CA LEU A 20 -5.60 30.04 -5.62
C LEU A 20 -4.51 29.09 -5.13
N GLN A 21 -3.45 29.58 -4.49
CA GLN A 21 -2.37 28.73 -3.98
C GLN A 21 -2.84 27.72 -2.95
N ILE A 22 -3.72 28.11 -2.01
CA ILE A 22 -4.32 27.19 -1.03
C ILE A 22 -5.21 26.17 -1.74
N GLY A 23 -6.00 26.59 -2.73
CA GLY A 23 -6.83 25.68 -3.54
C GLY A 23 -5.98 24.65 -4.29
N THR A 24 -4.89 25.09 -4.93
CA THR A 24 -3.92 24.22 -5.60
C THR A 24 -3.23 23.29 -4.59
N MET A 25 -2.87 23.79 -3.41
CA MET A 25 -2.25 22.98 -2.36
C MET A 25 -3.24 22.00 -1.70
N ASN A 26 -4.53 22.30 -1.63
CA ASN A 26 -5.54 21.34 -1.16
C ASN A 26 -5.85 20.30 -2.25
N TYR A 27 -5.84 20.70 -3.52
CA TYR A 27 -6.10 19.81 -4.64
C TYR A 27 -4.92 18.87 -4.93
N TYR A 28 -3.68 19.37 -4.86
CA TYR A 28 -2.47 18.61 -5.16
C TYR A 28 -1.63 18.24 -3.92
N GLY A 29 -1.70 19.00 -2.83
CA GLY A 29 -0.91 18.74 -1.61
C GLY A 29 -1.44 17.60 -0.73
N GLY A 30 -2.60 17.02 -1.08
CA GLY A 30 -3.00 15.69 -0.60
C GLY A 30 -2.33 14.54 -1.35
N ALA A 31 -1.73 14.79 -2.52
CA ALA A 31 -0.93 13.82 -3.26
C ALA A 31 0.52 13.86 -2.78
N GLN A 32 0.72 13.72 -1.47
CA GLN A 32 1.98 13.13 -1.02
C GLN A 32 1.86 11.66 -1.42
N GLU A 33 2.38 11.30 -2.61
CA GLU A 33 2.57 9.89 -2.96
C GLU A 33 3.24 9.27 -1.75
N GLU A 34 2.56 8.32 -1.10
CA GLU A 34 3.20 7.42 -0.14
C GLU A 34 4.22 6.61 -0.94
N THR A 35 5.38 7.21 -1.16
CA THR A 35 6.55 6.62 -1.83
C THR A 35 7.18 5.50 -1.00
N GLY A 36 6.54 5.10 0.10
CA GLY A 36 6.96 4.00 0.95
C GLY A 36 6.84 2.69 0.19
N VAL A 37 7.95 1.96 0.10
CA VAL A 37 7.97 0.57 -0.36
C VAL A 37 7.19 -0.29 0.65
N LEU A 38 6.41 -1.24 0.15
CA LEU A 38 5.76 -2.25 0.98
C LEU A 38 6.76 -3.38 1.26
N ILE A 39 6.86 -3.78 2.52
CA ILE A 39 7.77 -4.84 2.96
C ILE A 39 6.95 -6.06 3.32
N VAL A 40 7.37 -7.22 2.82
CA VAL A 40 6.77 -8.52 3.14
C VAL A 40 7.88 -9.49 3.53
N ASP A 41 7.84 -10.07 4.72
CA ASP A 41 8.70 -11.21 5.07
C ASP A 41 8.04 -12.50 4.60
N ALA A 42 8.55 -13.08 3.52
CA ALA A 42 8.02 -14.32 2.96
C ALA A 42 8.05 -15.49 3.96
N LYS A 43 9.03 -15.53 4.88
CA LYS A 43 9.11 -16.60 5.88
C LYS A 43 7.96 -16.49 6.88
N SER A 44 7.65 -15.26 7.30
CA SER A 44 6.50 -15.01 8.17
C SER A 44 5.19 -15.36 7.48
N VAL A 45 5.01 -15.00 6.21
CA VAL A 45 3.80 -15.34 5.43
C VAL A 45 3.61 -16.86 5.34
N VAL A 46 4.65 -17.61 5.00
CA VAL A 46 4.59 -19.08 4.92
C VAL A 46 4.37 -19.70 6.30
N ARG A 47 5.02 -19.19 7.35
CA ARG A 47 4.81 -19.66 8.72
C ARG A 47 3.35 -19.50 9.13
N ILE A 48 2.76 -18.34 8.91
CA ILE A 48 1.35 -18.06 9.23
C ILE A 48 0.43 -19.04 8.49
N PHE A 49 0.69 -19.31 7.21
CA PHE A 49 -0.08 -20.30 6.45
C PHE A 49 0.02 -21.71 7.04
N ILE A 50 1.24 -22.17 7.35
CA ILE A 50 1.45 -23.50 7.92
C ILE A 50 0.75 -23.63 9.29
N GLU A 51 0.86 -22.59 10.13
CA GLU A 51 0.22 -22.55 11.44
C GLU A 51 -1.31 -22.54 11.36
N GLN A 52 -1.90 -21.93 10.34
CA GLN A 52 -3.36 -21.81 10.21
C GLN A 52 -4.03 -22.92 9.39
N ARG A 53 -3.35 -23.48 8.38
CA ARG A 53 -3.91 -24.44 7.43
C ARG A 53 -3.04 -25.69 7.27
N GLY A 54 -1.73 -25.52 7.32
CA GLY A 54 -0.78 -26.62 7.13
C GLY A 54 -0.85 -27.73 8.20
N VAL A 55 -1.26 -27.43 9.43
CA VAL A 55 -1.35 -28.41 10.53
C VAL A 55 -2.33 -29.56 10.25
N HIS A 56 -3.21 -29.39 9.26
CA HIS A 56 -4.23 -30.38 8.89
C HIS A 56 -3.92 -31.16 7.62
N LEU A 57 -2.79 -30.86 6.95
CA LEU A 57 -2.39 -31.49 5.70
C LEU A 57 -1.40 -32.62 5.94
N ASP A 58 -1.55 -33.73 5.20
CA ASP A 58 -0.50 -34.73 5.09
C ASP A 58 0.68 -34.23 4.23
N GLU A 59 1.76 -35.01 4.14
CA GLU A 59 3.00 -34.59 3.48
C GLU A 59 2.81 -34.33 1.97
N ASP A 60 2.00 -35.15 1.30
CA ASP A 60 1.71 -35.00 -0.13
C ASP A 60 0.80 -33.79 -0.36
N GLN A 61 -0.23 -33.62 0.47
CA GLN A 61 -1.12 -32.47 0.46
C GLN A 61 -0.39 -31.16 0.77
N MET A 62 0.57 -31.17 1.70
CA MET A 62 1.38 -30.01 2.05
C MET A 62 2.24 -29.56 0.86
N SER A 63 2.82 -30.51 0.13
CA SER A 63 3.65 -30.21 -1.05
C SER A 63 2.85 -29.47 -2.13
N ASP A 64 1.64 -29.95 -2.41
CA ASP A 64 0.76 -29.32 -3.39
C ASP A 64 0.18 -28.00 -2.86
N ALA A 65 -0.13 -27.94 -1.56
CA ALA A 65 -0.61 -26.72 -0.94
C ALA A 65 0.43 -25.60 -0.96
N ILE A 66 1.71 -25.89 -0.72
CA ILE A 66 2.78 -24.90 -0.81
C ILE A 66 2.89 -24.35 -2.25
N LYS A 67 2.80 -25.19 -3.28
CA LYS A 67 2.85 -24.72 -4.67
C LYS A 67 1.68 -23.79 -5.02
N ALA A 68 0.48 -24.18 -4.61
CA ALA A 68 -0.71 -23.37 -4.85
C ALA A 68 -0.70 -22.08 -4.01
N PHE A 69 -0.18 -22.14 -2.78
CA PHE A 69 0.01 -20.96 -1.94
C PHE A 69 1.05 -19.99 -2.51
N ASP A 70 2.19 -20.48 -3.02
CA ASP A 70 3.22 -19.64 -3.65
C ASP A 70 2.66 -18.89 -4.88
N ARG A 71 1.83 -19.56 -5.68
CA ARG A 71 1.08 -18.89 -6.77
C ARG A 71 0.22 -17.76 -6.24
N LEU A 72 -0.57 -17.98 -5.18
CA LEU A 72 -1.42 -16.94 -4.58
C LEU A 72 -0.62 -15.77 -4.01
N VAL A 73 0.55 -16.03 -3.42
CA VAL A 73 1.47 -14.99 -2.97
C VAL A 73 1.90 -14.10 -4.13
N MET A 74 2.28 -14.69 -5.28
CA MET A 74 2.65 -13.90 -6.47
C MET A 74 1.46 -13.10 -7.02
N GLU A 75 0.27 -13.71 -7.09
CA GLU A 75 -0.94 -13.04 -7.57
C GLU A 75 -1.38 -11.88 -6.66
N GLU A 76 -1.28 -12.03 -5.33
CA GLU A 76 -1.58 -10.97 -4.38
C GLU A 76 -0.53 -9.84 -4.48
N ALA A 77 0.75 -10.18 -4.64
CA ALA A 77 1.80 -9.19 -4.84
C ALA A 77 1.58 -8.36 -6.11
N GLU A 78 1.26 -9.01 -7.23
CA GLU A 78 0.92 -8.35 -8.49
C GLU A 78 -0.35 -7.49 -8.34
N SER A 79 -1.39 -8.02 -7.68
CA SER A 79 -2.63 -7.29 -7.44
C SER A 79 -2.41 -6.00 -6.66
N ILE A 80 -1.54 -6.03 -5.64
CA ILE A 80 -1.18 -4.84 -4.87
C ILE A 80 -0.37 -3.86 -5.73
N TYR A 81 0.58 -4.35 -6.53
CA TYR A 81 1.36 -3.51 -7.43
C TYR A 81 0.46 -2.80 -8.44
N GLN A 82 -0.46 -3.52 -9.08
CA GLN A 82 -1.42 -2.95 -10.03
C GLN A 82 -2.41 -1.98 -9.36
N GLY A 83 -2.83 -2.26 -8.13
CA GLY A 83 -3.80 -1.42 -7.41
C GLY A 83 -3.20 -0.16 -6.78
N THR A 84 -1.92 -0.19 -6.40
CA THR A 84 -1.29 0.89 -5.62
C THR A 84 -0.10 1.55 -6.33
N GLY A 85 0.47 0.91 -7.35
CA GLY A 85 1.73 1.30 -7.98
C GLY A 85 2.97 1.11 -7.10
N ARG A 86 2.82 0.55 -5.88
CA ARG A 86 3.91 0.44 -4.89
C ARG A 86 4.67 -0.86 -5.08
N ALA A 87 5.99 -0.76 -5.11
CA ALA A 87 6.86 -1.93 -5.10
C ALA A 87 6.71 -2.71 -3.78
N ILE A 88 6.71 -4.03 -3.88
CA ILE A 88 6.78 -4.94 -2.73
C ILE A 88 8.18 -5.53 -2.69
N ILE A 89 8.83 -5.44 -1.53
CA ILE A 89 10.16 -6.00 -1.31
C ILE A 89 10.07 -7.11 -0.27
N ASN A 90 10.61 -8.26 -0.63
CA ASN A 90 10.88 -9.31 0.35
C ASN A 90 12.11 -8.93 1.17
N ALA A 91 11.93 -8.56 2.43
CA ALA A 91 13.04 -8.16 3.29
C ALA A 91 13.18 -9.10 4.50
N ASN A 92 14.39 -9.62 4.71
CA ASN A 92 14.76 -10.33 5.94
C ASN A 92 15.23 -9.38 7.06
N HIS A 93 15.18 -8.07 6.84
CA HIS A 93 15.72 -7.04 7.74
C HIS A 93 14.82 -5.79 7.75
N ILE A 94 14.94 -4.98 8.82
CA ILE A 94 14.24 -3.71 8.95
C ILE A 94 14.73 -2.74 7.87
N LEU A 95 13.82 -2.29 6.99
CA LEU A 95 14.08 -1.23 6.02
C LEU A 95 13.49 0.09 6.53
N ALA A 96 14.32 1.12 6.64
CA ALA A 96 13.87 2.43 7.08
C ALA A 96 12.94 3.05 6.02
N GLY A 97 11.75 3.48 6.45
CA GLY A 97 10.76 4.15 5.57
C GLY A 97 9.88 3.22 4.74
N GLY A 98 10.04 1.90 4.85
CA GLY A 98 9.08 0.95 4.28
C GLY A 98 7.99 0.57 5.29
N ILE A 99 6.82 0.21 4.77
CA ILE A 99 5.68 -0.23 5.59
C ILE A 99 5.68 -1.76 5.61
N ASP A 100 5.86 -2.35 6.79
CA ASP A 100 5.69 -3.78 6.97
C ASP A 100 4.21 -4.15 6.90
N ILE A 101 3.87 -4.95 5.89
CA ILE A 101 2.53 -5.47 5.65
C ILE A 101 2.49 -6.99 5.73
N SER A 102 3.50 -7.65 6.29
CA SER A 102 3.67 -9.12 6.23
C SER A 102 2.45 -9.89 6.75
N GLU A 103 1.91 -9.49 7.90
CA GLU A 103 0.76 -10.14 8.54
C GLU A 103 -0.53 -9.93 7.72
N GLN A 104 -0.81 -8.68 7.34
CA GLN A 104 -1.97 -8.32 6.52
C GLN A 104 -1.91 -8.98 5.13
N PHE A 105 -0.70 -9.08 4.56
CA PHE A 105 -0.46 -9.76 3.31
C PHE A 105 -0.75 -11.26 3.45
N ALA A 106 -0.26 -11.90 4.52
CA ALA A 106 -0.55 -13.30 4.80
C ALA A 106 -2.06 -13.56 4.96
N GLU A 107 -2.78 -12.72 5.71
CA GLU A 107 -4.23 -12.82 5.87
C GLU A 107 -4.97 -12.74 4.53
N ARG A 108 -4.57 -11.81 3.64
CA ARG A 108 -5.18 -11.70 2.30
C ARG A 108 -4.92 -12.92 1.43
N VAL A 109 -3.70 -13.46 1.44
CA VAL A 109 -3.36 -14.68 0.71
C VAL A 109 -4.13 -15.87 1.26
N ILE A 110 -4.25 -16.00 2.59
CA ILE A 110 -5.02 -17.08 3.24
C ILE A 110 -6.51 -16.95 2.92
N ALA A 111 -7.07 -15.74 2.91
CA ALA A 111 -8.46 -15.53 2.53
C ALA A 111 -8.73 -15.92 1.07
N ARG A 112 -7.78 -15.67 0.15
CA ARG A 112 -7.87 -16.17 -1.24
C ARG A 112 -7.76 -17.68 -1.30
N TRP A 113 -6.83 -18.26 -0.55
CA TRP A 113 -6.69 -19.71 -0.45
C TRP A 113 -8.00 -20.37 -0.01
N ASP A 114 -8.60 -19.88 1.07
CA ASP A 114 -9.87 -20.40 1.60
C ASP A 114 -11.05 -20.25 0.62
N ALA A 115 -10.97 -19.32 -0.34
CA ALA A 115 -11.98 -19.16 -1.38
C ALA A 115 -11.77 -20.12 -2.57
N GLU A 116 -10.57 -20.68 -2.74
CA GLU A 116 -10.23 -21.62 -3.81
C GLU A 116 -10.30 -23.10 -3.37
N GLN A 117 -10.32 -23.39 -2.07
CA GLN A 117 -10.51 -24.74 -1.50
C GLN A 117 -11.98 -25.10 -1.31
#